data_AF-A0A417F2Y7-F1
#
_entry.id   AF-A0A417F2Y7-F1
#
_cell.length_a   1.000
_cell.length_b   1.000
_cell.length_c   1.000
_cell.angle_alpha   90.00
_cell.angle_beta   90.00
_cell.angle_gamma   90.00
#
_symmetry.space_group_name_H-M   'P 1'
#
loop_
_entity.id
_entity.type
_entity.pdbx_description
1 polymer ?
#
loop_
_entity_poly.entity_id
_entity_poly.type
_entity_poly.pdbx_seq_one_letter_code
_entity_poly.pdbx_strand_id
1 'polypeptide(L)'
;MWSYDKRLQFPVKIKNPNPQTAKIVISQLGGPDGELGASMRYLNQRYAMPYKECKGILTDIGTEELAHMEMISAIVYQLTRNLTPEQIKEGGFDAYFVDHTTGIYPQSASGVPWSAATFQSKGDPITDLFEDMAAEATPLQEQSFRLFAPF
;
A
#
# COMPACT_ATOMS: atom_id res chain seq x y z
N MET A 1 21.96 -0.05 3.88
CA MET A 1 21.68 -0.06 5.32
C MET A 1 20.36 0.65 5.52
N TRP A 2 19.45 0.09 6.34
CA TRP A 2 18.17 0.72 6.67
C TRP A 2 18.24 1.28 8.09
N SER A 3 17.57 2.40 8.32
CA SER A 3 17.33 2.95 9.65
C SER A 3 15.82 3.12 9.82
N TYR A 4 15.32 2.82 11.02
CA TYR A 4 13.90 2.93 11.32
C TYR A 4 13.67 4.01 12.36
N ASP A 5 12.72 4.89 12.08
CA ASP A 5 12.18 5.86 13.02
C ASP A 5 10.76 5.44 13.37
N LYS A 6 10.39 5.51 14.65
CA LYS A 6 9.06 5.10 15.12
C LYS A 6 7.94 6.04 14.67
N ARG A 7 8.29 7.22 14.14
CA ARG A 7 7.33 8.20 13.63
C ARG A 7 6.90 7.79 12.24
N LEU A 8 5.59 7.73 12.04
CA LEU A 8 5.02 7.69 10.68
C LEU A 8 5.43 8.96 9.93
N GLN A 9 5.69 8.82 8.62
CA GLN A 9 6.02 9.94 7.74
C GLN A 9 4.95 11.04 7.81
N PHE A 10 3.67 10.64 7.86
CA PHE A 10 2.56 11.52 8.22
C PHE A 10 1.70 10.91 9.35
N PRO A 11 1.32 11.70 10.38
CA PRO A 11 0.54 11.16 11.50
C PRO A 11 -0.86 10.68 11.09
N VAL A 12 -1.14 9.39 11.30
CA VAL A 12 -2.48 8.81 11.14
C VAL A 12 -3.25 8.90 12.46
N LYS A 13 -4.39 9.62 12.47
CA LYS A 13 -5.20 9.88 13.67
C LYS A 13 -6.70 9.64 13.42
N ILE A 14 -7.08 8.39 13.23
CA ILE A 14 -8.48 8.00 13.04
C ILE A 14 -9.14 7.91 14.41
N LYS A 15 -10.26 8.61 14.62
CA LYS A 15 -11.00 8.60 15.89
C LYS A 15 -11.97 7.42 15.96
N ASN A 16 -12.77 7.26 14.91
CA ASN A 16 -13.85 6.29 14.85
C ASN A 16 -13.44 5.11 13.95
N PRO A 17 -13.44 3.88 14.47
CA PRO A 17 -13.30 2.68 13.64
C PRO A 17 -14.37 2.62 12.54
N ASN A 18 -13.99 2.13 11.36
CA ASN A 18 -14.90 1.93 10.23
C ASN A 18 -14.46 0.72 9.39
N PRO A 19 -15.05 -0.47 9.63
CA PRO A 19 -14.69 -1.69 8.91
C PRO A 19 -14.99 -1.64 7.40
N GLN A 20 -16.00 -0.87 6.97
CA GLN A 20 -16.31 -0.72 5.54
C GLN A 20 -15.19 0.02 4.81
N THR A 21 -14.65 1.08 5.41
CA THR A 21 -13.50 1.79 4.87
C THR A 21 -12.25 0.89 4.89
N ALA A 22 -12.02 0.14 5.97
CA ALA A 22 -10.88 -0.77 6.07
C ALA A 22 -10.87 -1.82 4.95
N LYS A 23 -12.05 -2.38 4.64
CA LYS A 23 -12.24 -3.36 3.57
C LYS A 23 -11.75 -2.86 2.21
N ILE A 24 -11.85 -1.57 1.93
CA ILE A 24 -11.47 -1.00 0.64
C ILE A 24 -10.04 -0.47 0.68
N VAL A 25 -9.67 0.26 1.73
CA VAL A 25 -8.34 0.88 1.89
C VAL A 25 -7.22 -0.15 1.93
N ILE A 26 -7.49 -1.40 2.36
CA ILE A 26 -6.47 -2.46 2.35
C ILE A 26 -5.90 -2.73 0.96
N SER A 27 -6.63 -2.39 -0.11
CA SER A 27 -6.08 -2.48 -1.47
C SER A 27 -4.91 -1.54 -1.72
N GLN A 28 -4.80 -0.42 -0.98
CA GLN A 28 -3.61 0.44 -1.04
C GLN A 28 -2.42 -0.22 -0.34
N LEU A 29 -2.62 -1.20 0.55
CA LEU A 29 -1.52 -1.96 1.13
C LEU A 29 -1.04 -3.05 0.17
N GLY A 30 -1.93 -3.98 -0.19
CA GLY A 30 -1.56 -5.23 -0.87
C GLY A 30 -2.28 -5.47 -2.19
N GLY A 31 -2.99 -4.48 -2.73
CA GLY A 31 -3.50 -4.55 -4.09
C GLY A 31 -2.38 -4.47 -5.13
N PRO A 32 -2.70 -4.69 -6.43
CA PRO A 32 -1.70 -4.71 -7.49
C PRO A 32 -0.87 -3.42 -7.59
N ASP A 33 -1.53 -2.28 -7.38
CA ASP A 33 -0.94 -0.94 -7.40
C ASP A 33 -0.80 -0.34 -5.99
N GLY A 34 -0.78 -1.17 -4.95
CA GLY A 34 -0.59 -0.73 -3.58
C GLY A 34 0.87 -0.40 -3.24
N GLU A 35 1.09 0.24 -2.09
CA GLU A 35 2.40 0.75 -1.63
C GLU A 35 3.45 -0.36 -1.46
N LEU A 36 3.01 -1.58 -1.11
CA LEU A 36 3.92 -2.73 -1.07
C LEU A 36 4.44 -3.10 -2.47
N GLY A 37 3.59 -3.01 -3.49
CA GLY A 37 4.00 -3.19 -4.88
C GLY A 37 4.94 -2.07 -5.34
N ALA A 38 4.58 -0.82 -5.06
CA ALA A 38 5.37 0.36 -5.41
C ALA A 38 6.78 0.32 -4.79
N SER A 39 6.87 0.10 -3.48
CA SER A 39 8.16 -0.03 -2.80
C SER A 39 9.04 -1.15 -3.38
N MET A 40 8.47 -2.34 -3.63
CA MET A 40 9.23 -3.45 -4.18
C MET A 40 9.68 -3.19 -5.62
N ARG A 41 8.84 -2.56 -6.43
CA ARG A 41 9.17 -2.16 -7.81
C ARG A 41 10.43 -1.31 -7.86
N TYR A 42 10.39 -0.13 -7.24
CA TYR A 42 11.51 0.83 -7.27
C TYR A 42 12.79 0.26 -6.65
N LEU A 43 12.68 -0.44 -5.52
CA LEU A 43 13.84 -0.99 -4.82
C LEU A 43 14.51 -2.16 -5.56
N ASN A 44 13.79 -2.86 -6.45
CA ASN A 44 14.37 -3.89 -7.29
C ASN A 44 14.97 -3.31 -8.58
N GLN A 45 14.24 -2.43 -9.27
CA GLN A 45 14.68 -1.81 -10.52
C GLN A 45 15.98 -1.01 -10.37
N ARG A 46 16.21 -0.38 -9.22
CA ARG A 46 17.44 0.41 -8.95
C ARG A 46 18.74 -0.34 -9.23
N TYR A 47 18.77 -1.67 -9.12
CA TYR A 47 19.99 -2.45 -9.31
C TYR A 47 20.43 -2.51 -10.78
N ALA A 48 19.48 -2.46 -11.72
CA ALA A 48 19.74 -2.46 -13.14
C ALA A 48 19.89 -1.04 -13.74
N MET A 49 19.48 0.00 -13.00
CA MET A 49 19.59 1.38 -13.45
C MET A 49 21.08 1.80 -13.66
N PRO A 50 21.49 2.19 -14.88
CA PRO A 50 22.88 2.52 -15.18
C PRO A 50 23.27 3.94 -14.73
N TYR A 51 22.30 4.85 -14.64
CA TYR A 51 22.53 6.24 -14.24
C TYR A 51 22.49 6.37 -12.72
N LYS A 52 23.53 6.97 -12.14
CA LYS A 52 23.68 7.06 -10.67
C LYS A 52 22.59 7.91 -10.04
N GLU A 53 22.23 8.99 -10.71
CA GLU A 53 21.19 9.94 -10.30
C GLU A 53 19.83 9.23 -10.27
N CYS A 54 19.47 8.52 -11.33
CA CYS A 54 18.22 7.75 -11.39
C CYS A 54 18.18 6.62 -10.37
N LYS A 55 19.32 5.94 -10.11
CA LYS A 55 19.43 4.94 -9.05
C LYS A 55 19.19 5.54 -7.66
N GLY A 56 19.65 6.76 -7.44
CA GLY A 56 19.34 7.56 -6.26
C GLY A 56 17.84 7.80 -6.14
N ILE A 57 17.22 8.34 -7.20
CA ILE A 57 15.78 8.62 -7.23
C ILE A 57 14.94 7.37 -6.96
N LEU A 58 15.22 6.24 -7.62
CA LEU A 58 14.52 4.97 -7.38
C LEU A 58 14.71 4.47 -5.94
N THR A 59 15.86 4.74 -5.33
CA THR A 59 16.09 4.41 -3.93
C THR A 59 15.26 5.31 -3.02
N ASP A 60 15.24 6.62 -3.28
CA ASP A 60 14.52 7.60 -2.48
C ASP A 60 13.01 7.32 -2.51
N ILE A 61 12.43 7.14 -3.70
CA ILE A 61 11.00 6.83 -3.90
C ILE A 61 10.68 5.47 -3.27
N GLY A 62 11.42 4.40 -3.60
CA GLY A 62 11.16 3.07 -3.04
C GLY A 62 11.26 3.01 -1.51
N THR A 63 12.08 3.88 -0.90
CA THR A 63 12.15 4.06 0.55
C THR A 63 10.96 4.84 1.10
N GLU A 64 10.50 5.88 0.41
CA GLU A 64 9.27 6.61 0.74
C GLU A 64 8.04 5.70 0.70
N GLU A 65 7.90 4.83 -0.31
CA GLU A 65 6.77 3.92 -0.41
C GLU A 65 6.68 2.88 0.72
N LEU A 66 7.82 2.53 1.35
CA LEU A 66 7.78 1.72 2.57
C LEU A 66 7.16 2.47 3.75
N ALA A 67 7.31 3.79 3.81
CA ALA A 67 6.66 4.63 4.80
C ALA A 67 5.17 4.80 4.50
N HIS A 68 4.78 4.92 3.22
CA HIS A 68 3.38 4.88 2.80
C HIS A 68 2.73 3.54 3.18
N MET A 69 3.39 2.41 2.92
CA MET A 69 2.94 1.08 3.35
C MET A 69 2.70 1.01 4.87
N GLU A 70 3.59 1.58 5.69
CA GLU A 70 3.42 1.65 7.15
C GLU A 70 2.21 2.52 7.52
N MET A 71 2.02 3.66 6.84
CA MET A 71 0.86 4.54 7.05
C MET A 71 -0.46 3.86 6.70
N ILE A 72 -0.57 3.16 5.56
CA ILE A 72 -1.78 2.41 5.21
C ILE A 72 -2.04 1.29 6.23
N SER A 73 -0.99 0.59 6.66
CA SER A 73 -1.10 -0.43 7.72
C SER A 73 -1.65 0.17 9.03
N ALA A 74 -1.17 1.36 9.41
CA ALA A 74 -1.68 2.10 10.56
C ALA A 74 -3.15 2.53 10.37
N ILE A 75 -3.55 2.95 9.16
CA ILE A 75 -4.94 3.28 8.83
C ILE A 75 -5.84 2.06 9.01
N VAL A 76 -5.51 0.92 8.39
CA VAL A 76 -6.29 -0.32 8.51
C VAL A 76 -6.39 -0.77 9.96
N TYR A 77 -5.29 -0.72 10.70
CA TYR A 77 -5.27 -1.01 12.14
C TYR A 77 -6.23 -0.10 12.92
N GLN A 78 -6.17 1.22 12.72
CA GLN A 78 -7.03 2.15 13.46
C GLN A 78 -8.50 2.07 13.05
N LEU A 79 -8.80 1.68 11.80
CA LEU A 79 -10.16 1.47 11.32
C LEU A 79 -10.81 0.19 11.87
N THR A 80 -10.00 -0.81 12.26
CA THR A 80 -10.48 -2.13 12.68
C THR A 80 -10.30 -2.41 14.18
N ARG A 81 -9.66 -1.51 14.93
CA ARG A 81 -9.49 -1.65 16.37
C ARG A 81 -10.84 -1.66 17.12
N ASN A 82 -10.94 -2.53 18.12
CA ASN A 82 -12.05 -2.58 19.08
C ASN A 82 -13.46 -2.73 18.46
N LEU A 83 -13.57 -3.31 17.27
CA LEU A 83 -14.87 -3.60 16.67
C LEU A 83 -15.55 -4.77 17.37
N THR A 84 -16.87 -4.68 17.56
CA THR A 84 -17.68 -5.83 18.00
C THR A 84 -17.93 -6.79 16.83
N PRO A 85 -18.27 -8.06 17.08
CA PRO A 85 -18.64 -9.01 16.03
C PRO A 85 -19.78 -8.50 15.13
N GLU A 86 -20.75 -7.77 15.68
CA GLU A 86 -21.85 -7.17 14.93
C GLU A 86 -21.35 -6.08 13.98
N GLN A 87 -20.47 -5.20 14.45
CA GLN A 87 -19.88 -4.13 13.62
C GLN A 87 -19.01 -4.70 12.49
N ILE A 88 -18.27 -5.78 12.75
CA ILE A 88 -17.47 -6.49 11.74
C ILE A 88 -18.38 -7.00 10.62
N LYS A 89 -19.49 -7.64 11.00
CA LYS A 89 -20.46 -8.22 10.06
C LYS A 89 -21.23 -7.17 9.27
N GLU A 90 -21.76 -6.14 9.94
CA GLU A 90 -22.44 -5.01 9.28
C GLU A 90 -21.49 -4.22 8.37
N GLY A 91 -20.21 -4.19 8.72
CA GLY A 91 -19.14 -3.61 7.91
C GLY A 91 -18.69 -4.43 6.72
N GLY A 92 -19.14 -5.69 6.61
CA GLY A 92 -18.69 -6.62 5.57
C GLY A 92 -17.20 -6.95 5.63
N PHE A 93 -16.58 -6.81 6.80
CA PHE A 93 -15.18 -7.14 7.10
C PHE A 93 -15.04 -8.52 7.77
N ASP A 94 -16.14 -9.25 7.86
CA ASP A 94 -16.26 -10.58 8.46
C ASP A 94 -15.42 -11.63 7.73
N ALA A 95 -15.44 -11.66 6.40
CA ALA A 95 -14.59 -12.59 5.63
C ALA A 95 -13.10 -12.40 5.94
N TYR A 96 -12.63 -11.14 5.92
CA TYR A 96 -11.26 -10.80 6.32
C TYR A 96 -10.98 -11.25 7.76
N PHE A 97 -11.89 -10.93 8.68
CA PHE A 97 -11.70 -11.20 10.10
C PHE A 97 -11.64 -12.70 10.42
N VAL A 98 -12.40 -13.54 9.71
CA VAL A 98 -12.31 -15.00 9.86
C VAL A 98 -10.93 -15.51 9.46
N ASP A 99 -10.36 -14.99 8.39
CA ASP A 99 -9.07 -15.47 7.87
C ASP A 99 -7.86 -14.87 8.59
N HIS A 100 -7.96 -13.61 9.06
CA HIS A 100 -6.82 -12.82 9.52
C HIS A 100 -7.03 -12.15 10.87
N THR A 101 -8.22 -12.23 11.45
CA THR A 101 -8.60 -11.58 12.72
C THR A 101 -8.31 -10.07 12.68
N THR A 102 -7.45 -9.57 13.55
CA THR A 102 -6.97 -8.18 13.61
C THR A 102 -5.57 -8.00 13.02
N GLY A 103 -4.98 -9.07 12.46
CA GLY A 103 -3.70 -8.99 11.76
C GLY A 103 -3.82 -8.13 10.50
N ILE A 104 -2.72 -7.45 10.13
CA ILE A 104 -2.63 -6.69 8.88
C ILE A 104 -2.05 -7.62 7.81
N TYR A 105 -2.91 -8.09 6.91
CA TYR A 105 -2.58 -9.02 5.85
C TYR A 105 -2.60 -8.29 4.49
N PRO A 106 -1.47 -8.19 3.78
CA PRO A 106 -1.42 -7.50 2.48
C PRO A 106 -2.26 -8.23 1.42
N GLN A 107 -3.41 -7.66 1.07
CA GLN A 107 -4.26 -8.14 0.00
C GLN A 107 -5.05 -7.00 -0.66
N SER A 108 -5.59 -7.26 -1.85
CA SER A 108 -6.55 -6.36 -2.49
C SER A 108 -7.87 -6.30 -1.72
N ALA A 109 -8.71 -5.29 -2.00
CA ALA A 109 -10.07 -5.24 -1.47
C ALA A 109 -10.96 -6.42 -1.92
N SER A 110 -10.60 -7.08 -3.02
CA SER A 110 -11.25 -8.30 -3.50
C SER A 110 -10.75 -9.59 -2.84
N GLY A 111 -9.79 -9.50 -1.92
CA GLY A 111 -9.26 -10.63 -1.17
C GLY A 111 -8.14 -11.40 -1.88
N VAL A 112 -7.50 -10.81 -2.90
CA VAL A 112 -6.36 -11.43 -3.58
C VAL A 112 -5.08 -11.08 -2.81
N PRO A 113 -4.34 -12.07 -2.28
CA PRO A 113 -3.08 -11.81 -1.61
C PRO A 113 -2.08 -11.08 -2.50
N TRP A 114 -1.30 -10.18 -1.90
CA TRP A 114 -0.20 -9.55 -2.62
C TRP A 114 0.79 -10.60 -3.15
N SER A 115 1.30 -10.36 -4.35
CA SER A 115 2.27 -11.24 -5.01
C SER A 115 3.22 -10.42 -5.87
N ALA A 116 4.47 -10.88 -6.00
CA ALA A 116 5.41 -10.30 -6.97
C ALA A 116 4.91 -10.37 -8.43
N ALA A 117 3.84 -11.12 -8.70
CA ALA A 117 3.17 -11.12 -9.99
C ALA A 117 2.51 -9.77 -10.37
N THR A 118 2.35 -8.84 -9.42
CA THR A 118 1.64 -7.57 -9.64
C THR A 118 2.52 -6.40 -10.10
N PHE A 119 3.84 -6.55 -10.12
CA PHE A 119 4.76 -5.50 -10.61
C PHE A 119 5.81 -6.10 -11.56
N GLN A 120 6.52 -5.24 -12.29
CA GLN A 120 7.58 -5.66 -13.20
C GLN A 120 8.93 -5.01 -12.85
N SER A 121 10.01 -5.76 -13.13
CA SER A 121 11.38 -5.26 -13.10
C SER A 121 12.13 -6.00 -14.20
N LYS A 122 12.33 -5.34 -15.33
CA LYS A 122 12.85 -5.92 -16.58
C LYS A 122 14.35 -5.71 -16.75
N GLY A 123 14.93 -4.76 -16.02
CA GLY A 123 16.35 -4.43 -16.11
C GLY A 123 16.70 -3.58 -17.33
N ASP A 124 15.69 -3.13 -18.07
CA ASP A 124 15.82 -2.10 -19.10
C ASP A 124 15.27 -0.78 -18.54
N PRO A 125 16.09 0.28 -18.44
CA PRO A 125 15.68 1.53 -17.79
C PRO A 125 14.45 2.19 -18.40
N ILE A 126 14.26 2.08 -19.71
CA ILE A 126 13.11 2.69 -20.37
C ILE A 126 11.86 1.89 -19.99
N THR A 127 11.90 0.57 -20.17
CA THR A 127 10.77 -0.31 -19.86
C THR A 127 10.35 -0.19 -18.40
N ASP A 128 11.31 -0.15 -17.47
CA ASP A 128 11.05 -0.04 -16.03
C ASP A 128 10.41 1.32 -15.69
N LEU A 129 10.95 2.44 -16.22
CA LEU A 129 10.35 3.77 -15.99
C LEU A 129 8.95 3.94 -16.61
N PHE A 130 8.66 3.25 -17.72
CA PHE A 130 7.31 3.22 -18.29
C PHE A 130 6.33 2.44 -17.42
N GLU A 131 6.78 1.36 -16.77
CA GLU A 131 5.97 0.62 -15.82
C GLU A 131 5.73 1.43 -14.55
N ASP A 132 6.75 2.13 -14.04
CA ASP A 132 6.64 3.08 -12.93
C ASP A 132 5.56 4.14 -13.22
N MET A 133 5.64 4.77 -14.40
CA MET A 133 4.67 5.79 -14.81
C MET A 133 3.23 5.23 -14.86
N ALA A 134 3.04 4.00 -15.34
CA ALA A 134 1.72 3.37 -15.39
C ALA A 134 1.20 3.03 -13.99
N ALA A 135 2.09 2.56 -13.12
CA ALA A 135 1.78 2.21 -11.75
C ALA A 135 1.41 3.42 -10.89
N GLU A 136 2.00 4.60 -11.15
CA GLU A 136 1.70 5.85 -10.43
C GLU A 136 0.47 6.59 -10.97
N ALA A 137 0.27 6.57 -12.29
CA ALA A 137 -0.85 7.28 -12.91
C ALA A 137 -2.22 6.73 -12.47
N THR A 138 -2.29 5.42 -12.23
CA THR A 138 -3.54 4.71 -11.91
C THR A 138 -4.06 5.07 -10.49
N PRO A 139 -3.24 5.01 -9.41
CA PRO A 139 -3.63 5.50 -8.09
C PRO A 139 -4.04 6.97 -8.09
N LEU A 140 -3.24 7.84 -8.71
CA LEU A 140 -3.44 9.29 -8.71
C LEU A 140 -4.75 9.74 -9.37
N GLN A 141 -5.23 9.05 -10.40
CA GLN A 141 -6.47 9.43 -11.09
C GLN A 141 -7.73 8.73 -10.56
N GLU A 142 -7.64 7.47 -10.11
CA GLU A 142 -8.85 6.67 -9.89
C GLU A 142 -9.04 6.19 -8.44
N GLN A 143 -7.97 5.90 -7.70
CA GLN A 143 -8.06 5.27 -6.38
C GLN A 143 -8.00 6.31 -5.25
N SER A 144 -7.03 7.22 -5.25
CA SER A 144 -6.82 8.17 -4.14
C SER A 144 -7.91 9.25 -4.09
N PHE A 145 -8.27 9.83 -5.25
CA PHE A 145 -9.23 10.96 -5.32
C PHE A 145 -10.67 10.56 -5.02
N ARG A 146 -11.07 9.30 -5.23
CA ARG A 146 -12.45 8.84 -5.02
C ARG A 146 -12.67 8.16 -3.67
N LEU A 147 -11.63 7.55 -3.09
CA LEU A 147 -11.72 6.89 -1.78
C LEU A 147 -11.52 7.84 -0.59
N PHE A 148 -10.78 8.94 -0.78
CA PHE A 148 -10.47 9.89 0.29
C PHE A 148 -11.19 11.25 0.19
N ALA A 149 -12.02 11.46 -0.83
CA ALA A 149 -12.88 12.65 -0.91
C ALA A 149 -14.24 12.42 -0.22
N PRO A 150 -14.62 13.17 0.82
CA PRO A 150 -13.86 13.96 1.79
C PRO A 150 -13.88 13.31 3.19
N PHE A 151 -12.69 12.98 3.68
CA PHE A 151 -12.29 13.37 5.04
C PHE A 151 -11.58 14.72 4.98
#